data_AF-A0AAV3XUR6-F1
#
_entry.id   AF-A0AAV3XUR6-F1
#
_cell.length_a   1.000
_cell.length_b   1.000
_cell.length_c   1.000
_cell.angle_alpha   90.00
_cell.angle_beta   90.00
_cell.angle_gamma   90.00
#
_symmetry.space_group_name_H-M   'P 1'
#
loop_
_entity.id
_entity.type
_entity.pdbx_description
1 polymer ?
#
loop_
_entity_poly.entity_id
_entity_poly.type
_entity_poly.pdbx_seq_one_letter_code
_entity_poly.pdbx_strand_id
1 'polypeptide(L)' 'MNSAATLNRAVKMLVRGMNHVVDYVEDLLVDTPTWEDIVGTLRELFRRQVNIIVRPRQHVLGAKMIDFLVIGSER' A
#
# COMPACT_ATOMS: atom_id res chain seq x y z
N MET A 1 23.73 -6.92 -4.16
CA MET A 1 22.50 -6.26 -4.65
C MET A 1 21.47 -6.33 -3.53
N ASN A 2 20.97 -5.19 -3.02
CA ASN A 2 19.95 -5.17 -1.95
C ASN A 2 18.57 -4.92 -2.59
N SER A 3 17.93 -6.00 -3.04
CA SER A 3 16.64 -5.96 -3.76
C SER A 3 15.52 -5.33 -2.93
N ALA A 4 15.47 -5.60 -1.62
CA ALA A 4 14.48 -5.04 -0.71
C ALA A 4 14.60 -3.50 -0.62
N ALA A 5 15.83 -2.98 -0.46
CA ALA A 5 16.05 -1.54 -0.41
C ALA A 5 15.70 -0.83 -1.73
N THR A 6 15.96 -1.49 -2.88
CA THR A 6 15.58 -0.96 -4.19
C THR A 6 14.06 -0.90 -4.36
N LEU A 7 13.34 -1.97 -3.98
CA LEU A 7 11.88 -2.00 -4.03
C LEU A 7 11.27 -0.94 -3.12
N ASN A 8 11.72 -0.84 -1.87
CA ASN A 8 11.24 0.17 -0.91
C ASN A 8 11.40 1.59 -1.45
N ARG A 9 12.52 1.88 -2.12
CA ARG A 9 12.75 3.20 -2.74
C ARG A 9 11.78 3.45 -3.88
N ALA A 10 11.52 2.44 -4.72
CA ALA A 10 10.57 2.55 -5.82
C ALA A 10 9.13 2.77 -5.31
N VAL A 11 8.71 2.02 -4.28
CA VAL A 11 7.39 2.16 -3.64
C VAL A 11 7.24 3.55 -3.01
N LYS A 12 8.24 4.04 -2.27
CA LYS A 12 8.24 5.40 -1.72
C LYS A 12 8.09 6.49 -2.78
N MET A 13 8.74 6.30 -3.93
CA MET A 13 8.62 7.23 -5.05
C MET A 13 7.24 7.17 -5.70
N LEU A 14 6.66 5.98 -5.84
CA LEU A 14 5.33 5.75 -6.42
C LEU A 14 4.24 6.49 -5.63
N VAL A 15 4.25 6.35 -4.31
CA VAL A 15 3.20 6.91 -3.43
C VAL A 15 3.48 8.33 -2.98
N ARG A 16 4.62 8.92 -3.39
CA ARG A 16 5.01 10.27 -2.96
C ARG A 16 3.93 11.30 -3.27
N GLY A 17 3.52 12.04 -2.25
CA GLY A 17 2.50 13.09 -2.35
C GLY A 17 1.07 12.57 -2.52
N MET A 18 0.84 11.26 -2.35
CA MET A 18 -0.51 10.74 -2.16
C MET A 18 -0.93 10.95 -0.71
N ASN A 19 -2.13 11.48 -0.51
CA ASN A 19 -2.75 11.48 0.80
C ASN A 19 -3.36 10.11 1.06
N HIS A 20 -3.54 9.74 2.33
CA HIS A 20 -4.23 8.50 2.72
C HIS A 20 -3.56 7.19 2.26
N VAL A 21 -2.29 7.25 1.84
CA VAL A 21 -1.47 6.08 1.49
C VAL A 21 -0.27 6.03 2.42
N VAL A 22 -0.12 4.93 3.15
CA VAL A 22 1.04 4.66 4.00
C VAL A 22 1.84 3.53 3.38
N ASP A 23 3.13 3.77 3.12
CA ASP A 23 4.06 2.73 2.70
C ASP A 23 4.76 2.08 3.90
N TYR A 24 4.82 0.76 3.88
CA TYR A 24 5.69 -0.02 4.74
C TYR A 24 6.35 -1.15 3.95
N VAL A 25 7.56 -0.88 3.47
CA VAL A 25 8.38 -1.88 2.76
C VAL A 25 7.65 -2.39 1.50
N GLU A 26 7.04 -3.57 1.55
CA GLU A 26 6.28 -4.20 0.46
C GLU A 26 4.76 -4.01 0.60
N ASP A 27 4.29 -3.55 1.76
CA ASP A 27 2.89 -3.37 2.07
C ASP A 27 2.46 -1.90 1.92
N LEU A 28 1.24 -1.69 1.43
CA LEU A 28 0.59 -0.39 1.34
C LEU A 28 -0.72 -0.43 2.11
N LEU A 29 -0.96 0.60 2.93
CA LEU A 29 -2.26 0.84 3.56
C LEU A 29 -2.91 2.05 2.90
N VAL A 30 -4.18 1.90 2.52
CA VAL A 30 -5.04 2.99 2.07
C VAL A 30 -6.14 3.19 3.10
N ASP A 31 -6.16 4.34 3.76
CA ASP A 31 -7.14 4.69 4.80
C ASP A 31 -7.82 6.01 4.46
N THR A 32 -9.08 5.93 4.02
CA THR A 32 -9.90 7.10 3.69
C THR A 32 -11.27 7.03 4.38
N PRO A 33 -11.92 8.18 4.65
CA PRO A 33 -13.20 8.21 5.38
C PRO A 33 -14.38 7.59 4.62
N THR A 34 -14.36 7.65 3.28
CA THR A 34 -15.46 7.16 2.43
C THR A 34 -14.98 6.11 1.45
N TRP A 35 -15.91 5.27 0.98
CA TRP A 35 -15.61 4.26 -0.04
C TRP A 35 -15.23 4.91 -1.39
N GLU A 36 -15.87 6.03 -1.71
CA GLU A 36 -15.59 6.83 -2.91
C GLU A 36 -14.15 7.32 -2.92
N ASP A 37 -13.65 7.77 -1.76
CA ASP A 37 -12.25 8.19 -1.58
C ASP A 37 -11.28 7.00 -1.70
N ILE A 38 -11.66 5.80 -1.19
CA ILE A 38 -10.86 4.58 -1.36
C ILE A 38 -10.69 4.32 -2.86
N VAL A 39 -11.81 4.32 -3.61
CA VAL A 39 -11.79 4.05 -5.06
C VAL A 39 -10.98 5.11 -5.80
N GLY A 40 -11.13 6.40 -5.45
CA GLY A 40 -10.36 7.49 -6.04
C GLY A 40 -8.85 7.33 -5.80
N THR A 41 -8.47 6.99 -4.57
CA THR A 41 -7.07 6.78 -4.18
C THR A 41 -6.47 5.56 -4.87
N LEU A 42 -7.20 4.44 -4.92
CA LEU A 42 -6.76 3.23 -5.62
C LEU A 42 -6.60 3.46 -7.12
N ARG A 43 -7.51 4.22 -7.75
CA ARG A 43 -7.39 4.58 -9.17
C ARG A 43 -6.11 5.36 -9.44
N GLU A 44 -5.79 6.35 -8.62
CA GLU A 44 -4.55 7.11 -8.77
C GLU A 44 -3.31 6.24 -8.51
N LEU A 45 -3.36 5.38 -7.48
CA LEU A 45 -2.28 4.43 -7.17
C LEU A 45 -1.99 3.52 -8.37
N PHE A 46 -3.02 2.87 -8.91
CA PHE A 46 -2.90 1.99 -10.07
C PHE A 46 -2.49 2.73 -11.34
N ARG A 47 -2.89 4.00 -11.51
CA ARG A 47 -2.45 4.83 -12.65
C ARG A 47 -0.95 5.12 -12.59
N ARG A 48 -0.39 5.30 -11.39
CA ARG A 48 1.05 5.54 -11.20
C ARG A 48 1.88 4.26 -11.25
N GLN A 49 1.26 3.10 -11.10
CA GLN A 49 1.93 1.80 -11.02
C GLN A 49 2.53 1.41 -12.38
N VAL A 50 3.74 1.89 -12.64
CA VAL A 50 4.55 1.46 -13.78
C VAL A 50 5.53 0.40 -13.26
N ASN A 51 5.35 -0.86 -13.69
CA ASN A 51 6.25 -2.01 -13.43
C ASN A 51 6.25 -2.61 -12.01
N ILE A 52 5.30 -2.27 -11.14
CA ILE A 52 5.05 -3.03 -9.90
C ILE A 52 3.82 -3.89 -10.13
N ILE A 53 3.73 -5.07 -9.51
CA ILE A 53 2.54 -5.93 -9.55
C ILE A 53 2.05 -6.13 -8.12
N VAL A 54 0.83 -5.70 -7.84
CA VAL A 54 0.15 -5.98 -6.57
C VAL A 54 -0.32 -7.43 -6.58
N ARG A 55 0.00 -8.20 -5.53
CA ARG A 55 -0.37 -9.61 -5.43
C ARG A 55 -1.87 -9.74 -5.09
N PRO A 56 -2.70 -10.39 -5.95
CA PRO A 56 -4.15 -10.43 -5.74
C PRO A 56 -4.64 -11.24 -4.54
N ARG A 57 -3.81 -12.10 -3.94
CA ARG A 57 -4.25 -13.01 -2.85
C ARG A 57 -4.00 -12.51 -1.44
N GLN A 58 -3.39 -11.32 -1.30
CA GLN A 58 -2.93 -10.79 -0.01
C GLN A 58 -3.57 -9.44 0.33
N HIS A 59 -4.53 -8.96 -0.45
CA HIS A 59 -5.19 -7.68 -0.19
C HIS A 59 -6.53 -7.86 0.52
N VAL A 60 -6.82 -6.92 1.41
CA VAL A 60 -8.13 -6.75 2.03
C VAL A 60 -8.66 -5.41 1.54
N LEU A 61 -9.89 -5.40 1.00
CA LEU A 61 -10.55 -4.19 0.49
C LEU A 61 -11.84 -3.94 1.26
N GLY A 62 -12.12 -2.66 1.55
CA GLY A 62 -13.39 -2.25 2.17
C GLY A 62 -13.60 -2.73 3.60
N ALA A 63 -12.53 -3.14 4.29
CA ALA A 63 -12.61 -3.49 5.69
C ALA A 63 -12.70 -2.24 6.56
N LYS A 64 -13.55 -2.27 7.59
CA LYS A 64 -13.65 -1.20 8.61
C LYS A 64 -12.48 -1.24 9.59
N MET A 65 -11.80 -2.37 9.67
CA MET A 65 -10.68 -2.64 10.56
C MET A 65 -9.78 -3.65 9.88
N ILE A 66 -8.47 -3.40 9.90
CA ILE A 66 -7.46 -4.27 9.33
C ILE A 66 -6.25 -4.28 10.26
N ASP A 67 -5.65 -5.46 10.45
CA ASP A 67 -4.36 -5.56 11.09
C ASP A 67 -3.28 -5.21 10.05
N PHE A 68 -2.76 -3.99 10.15
CA PHE A 68 -1.65 -3.52 9.34
C PHE A 68 -0.37 -3.60 10.18
N LEU A 69 0.64 -4.32 9.67
CA LEU A 69 1.89 -4.61 10.39
C LEU A 69 1.68 -5.47 11.64
N VAL A 70 1.53 -6.77 11.43
CA VAL A 70 1.63 -7.73 12.54
C VAL A 70 3.10 -7.88 12.91
N ILE A 71 3.59 -7.00 13.79
CA ILE A 71 4.83 -7.27 14.51
C ILE A 71 4.52 -8.47 15.40
N GLY A 72 5.16 -9.61 15.13
CA GLY A 72 4.94 -10.83 15.91
C GLY A 72 5.06 -10.51 17.41
N SER A 73 3.96 -10.63 18.15
CA SER A 73 4.08 -10.67 19.60
C SER A 73 4.81 -11.97 19.91
N GLU A 74 6.03 -11.89 20.42
CA GLU A 74 6.66 -13.04 21.05
C GLU A 74 5.68 -13.62 22.08
N ARG A 75 5.30 -14.87 21.85
CA ARG A 75 4.80 -15.78 22.88
C ARG A 75 5.74 -16.96 22.91
#